data_AF-A0A5U8NKK1-F1
#
_entry.id   AF-A0A5U8NKK1-F1
#
_cell.length_a   1.000
_cell.length_b   1.000
_cell.length_c   1.000
_cell.angle_alpha   90.00
_cell.angle_beta   90.00
_cell.angle_gamma   90.00
#
_symmetry.space_group_name_H-M   'P 1'
#
loop_
_entity.id
_entity.type
_entity.pdbx_description
1 polymer ?
#
loop_
_entity_poly.entity_id
_entity_poly.type
_entity_poly.pdbx_seq_one_letter_code
_entity_poly.pdbx_strand_id
1 'polypeptide(L)' 'MTKSTSYPQPQKRYKDAHGALVAVESVTHNRVTFYRDGYQSPCVQPLERFIKEFSEVKK' A
#
# COMPACT_ATOMS: atom_id res chain seq x y z
N MET A 1 -2.87 -19.04 -3.19
CA MET A 1 -1.64 -18.26 -3.46
C MET A 1 -1.30 -17.46 -2.22
N THR A 2 -0.28 -17.87 -1.47
CA THR A 2 0.23 -17.13 -0.32
C THR A 2 0.93 -15.87 -0.85
N LYS A 3 0.32 -14.70 -0.65
CA LYS A 3 0.96 -13.42 -0.98
C LYS A 3 2.14 -13.25 -0.03
N SER A 4 3.37 -13.43 -0.52
CA SER A 4 4.58 -12.99 0.19
C SER A 4 4.64 -11.47 0.15
N THR A 5 3.82 -10.81 0.97
CA THR A 5 3.83 -9.35 1.05
C THR A 5 5.02 -8.92 1.91
N SER A 6 6.06 -8.41 1.25
CA SER A 6 7.18 -7.75 1.91
C SER A 6 6.71 -6.47 2.62
N TYR A 7 7.46 -6.00 3.60
CA TYR A 7 7.19 -4.74 4.29
C TYR A 7 7.04 -3.59 3.26
N PRO A 8 5.98 -2.76 3.33
CA PRO A 8 5.73 -1.73 2.34
C PRO A 8 6.86 -0.70 2.33
N GLN A 9 7.29 -0.33 1.13
CA GLN A 9 8.36 0.62 0.91
C GLN A 9 7.79 1.96 0.40
N PRO A 10 8.25 3.09 0.95
CA PRO A 10 7.97 4.41 0.37
C PRO A 10 8.33 4.47 -1.12
N GLN A 11 7.56 5.26 -1.88
CA GLN A 11 7.73 5.49 -3.32
C GLN A 11 7.50 4.26 -4.21
N LYS A 12 7.11 3.10 -3.64
CA LYS A 12 6.65 1.93 -4.41
C LYS A 12 5.15 2.00 -4.66
N ARG A 13 4.72 1.31 -5.73
CA ARG A 13 3.31 1.15 -6.09
C ARG A 13 2.80 -0.21 -5.66
N TYR A 14 1.58 -0.22 -5.14
CA TYR A 14 0.88 -1.42 -4.70
C TYR A 14 -0.49 -1.47 -5.33
N LYS A 15 -1.06 -2.68 -5.39
CA LYS A 15 -2.45 -2.91 -5.80
C LYS A 15 -3.22 -3.61 -4.68
N ASP A 16 -4.46 -3.22 -4.47
CA ASP A 16 -5.37 -3.93 -3.58
C ASP A 16 -6.00 -5.17 -4.25
N ALA A 17 -6.91 -5.84 -3.54
CA ALA A 17 -7.65 -7.00 -4.06
C ALA A 17 -8.63 -6.66 -5.20
N HIS A 18 -9.06 -5.40 -5.30
CA HIS A 18 -9.97 -4.91 -6.34
C HIS A 18 -9.23 -4.36 -7.57
N GLY A 19 -7.89 -4.35 -7.54
CA GLY A 19 -7.04 -3.86 -8.61
C GLY A 19 -6.76 -2.36 -8.54
N ALA A 20 -7.20 -1.65 -7.49
CA ALA A 20 -6.90 -0.23 -7.34
C ALA A 20 -5.42 -0.02 -7.03
N LEU A 21 -4.79 0.90 -7.78
CA LEU A 21 -3.38 1.24 -7.61
C LEU A 21 -3.21 2.32 -6.54
N VAL A 22 -2.18 2.13 -5.72
CA VAL A 22 -1.79 3.07 -4.67
C VAL A 22 -0.29 3.33 -4.68
N ALA A 23 0.09 4.54 -4.28
CA ALA A 23 1.48 4.93 -4.07
C ALA A 23 1.72 5.15 -2.58
N VAL A 24 2.65 4.39 -2.00
CA VAL A 24 3.04 4.59 -0.59
C VAL A 24 3.90 5.85 -0.49
N GLU A 25 3.48 6.78 0.34
CA GLU A 25 4.24 8.01 0.65
C GLU A 25 5.20 7.76 1.82
N SER A 26 4.71 7.16 2.91
CA SER A 26 5.52 6.93 4.11
C SER A 26 4.99 5.76 4.95
N VAL A 27 5.88 5.20 5.77
CA VAL A 27 5.55 4.17 6.77
C VAL A 27 6.12 4.63 8.11
N THR A 28 5.27 5.00 9.06
CA THR A 28 5.67 5.54 10.37
C THR A 28 4.72 5.02 11.46
N HIS A 29 5.24 4.76 12.67
CA HIS A 29 4.43 4.34 13.84
C HIS A 29 3.40 3.21 13.54
N ASN A 30 3.82 2.15 12.84
CA ASN A 30 2.94 1.05 12.40
C ASN A 30 1.74 1.48 11.55
N ARG A 31 1.87 2.61 10.84
CA ARG A 31 0.87 3.11 9.89
C ARG A 31 1.53 3.35 8.54
N VAL A 32 0.75 3.17 7.49
CA VAL A 32 1.13 3.42 6.10
C VAL A 32 0.28 4.57 5.59
N THR A 33 0.94 5.61 5.10
CA THR A 33 0.32 6.72 4.38
C THR A 33 0.53 6.51 2.89
N PHE A 34 -0.56 6.55 2.12
CA PHE A 34 -0.53 6.31 0.69
C PHE A 34 -1.61 7.10 -0.04
N TYR A 35 -1.43 7.31 -1.34
CA TYR A 35 -2.43 7.93 -2.20
C TYR A 35 -3.04 6.89 -3.13
N ARG A 36 -4.35 6.97 -3.36
CA ARG A 36 -5.05 6.19 -4.38
C ARG A 36 -5.09 6.98 -5.68
N ASP A 37 -5.03 6.27 -6.80
CA ASP A 37 -5.19 6.92 -8.10
C ASP A 37 -6.57 7.59 -8.21
N GLY A 38 -6.61 8.83 -8.70
CA GLY A 38 -7.83 9.63 -8.76
C GLY A 38 -8.35 10.21 -7.42
N TYR A 39 -7.60 10.08 -6.32
CA TYR A 39 -7.98 10.65 -5.01
C TYR A 39 -6.87 11.54 -4.45
N GLN A 40 -7.19 12.82 -4.20
CA GLN A 40 -6.19 13.82 -3.80
C GLN A 40 -5.77 13.74 -2.33
N SER A 41 -6.63 13.21 -1.45
CA SER A 41 -6.34 13.17 -0.02
C SER A 41 -5.55 11.92 0.37
N PRO A 42 -4.56 12.03 1.28
CA PRO A 42 -3.83 10.87 1.75
C PRO A 42 -4.75 9.91 2.51
N CYS A 43 -4.52 8.62 2.31
CA CYS A 43 -5.14 7.55 3.07
C CYS A 43 -4.11 7.02 4.08
N VAL A 44 -4.53 6.86 5.34
CA VAL A 44 -3.71 6.30 6.41
C VAL A 44 -4.36 5.03 6.92
N GLN A 45 -3.61 3.93 6.97
CA GLN A 45 -4.11 2.67 7.52
C GLN A 45 -3.05 1.94 8.35
N PRO A 46 -3.45 1.01 9.24
CA PRO A 46 -2.50 0.16 9.96
C PRO A 46 -1.61 -0.64 8.99
N LEU A 47 -0.33 -0.75 9.34
CA LEU A 47 0.66 -1.50 8.57
C LEU A 47 0.22 -2.95 8.30
N GLU A 48 -0.28 -3.64 9.33
CA GLU A 48 -0.74 -5.03 9.21
C GLU A 48 -1.87 -5.17 8.19
N ARG A 49 -2.81 -4.22 8.16
CA ARG A 49 -3.89 -4.21 7.16
C ARG A 49 -3.33 -4.01 5.77
N PHE A 50 -2.40 -3.06 5.61
CA PHE A 50 -1.77 -2.80 4.32
C PHE A 50 -1.07 -4.06 3.78
N ILE A 51 -0.27 -4.73 4.61
CA ILE A 51 0.45 -5.97 4.22
C ILE A 51 -0.52 -7.09 3.81
N LYS A 52 -1.67 -7.19 4.46
CA LYS A 52 -2.68 -8.22 4.15
C LYS A 52 -3.41 -7.95 2.84
N GLU A 53 -3.77 -6.70 2.60
CA GLU A 53 -4.71 -6.33 1.52
C GLU A 53 -3.98 -5.96 0.22
N PHE A 54 -2.76 -5.42 0.32
CA PHE A 54 -2.03 -4.87 -0.81
C PHE A 54 -0.90 -5.79 -1.27
N SER A 55 -0.51 -5.65 -2.53
CA SER A 55 0.61 -6.38 -3.13
C SER A 55 1.43 -5.45 -4.01
N GLU A 56 2.74 -5.52 -3.89
CA GLU A 56 3.65 -4.68 -4.69
C GLU A 56 3.45 -4.97 -6.18
N VAL A 57 3.38 -3.90 -6.97
CA VAL A 57 3.37 -4.00 -8.43
C VAL A 57 4.81 -4.10 -8.88
N LYS A 58 5.26 -5.31 -9.19
CA LYS A 58 6.55 -5.53 -9.85
C LYS A 58 6.48 -4.94 -11.26
N LYS A 59 7.49 -4.13 -11.63
CA LYS A 59 7.73 -3.76 -13.02
C LYS A 59 8.17 -4.97 -13.82
#